data_AF-A0A423XFL0-F1
#
_entry.id   AF-A0A423XFL0-F1
#
_cell.length_a   1.000
_cell.length_b   1.000
_cell.length_c   1.000
_cell.angle_alpha   90.00
_cell.angle_beta   90.00
_cell.angle_gamma   90.00
#
_symmetry.space_group_name_H-M   'P 1'
#
loop_
_entity.id
_entity.type
_entity.pdbx_description
1 polymer ?
#
loop_
_entity_poly.entity_id
_entity_poly.type
_entity_poly.pdbx_seq_one_letter_code
_entity_poly.pdbx_strand_id
1 'polypeptide(L)'
;MFDSLQQLGSKADRLLLYSDRLDIGDEETGEGRLLAKARDELGVNLQPVKVLHEKSADYSGPNWADSYTKLLAFNQTQYSRVVVIDSDSLLLGSLDELFFVPPAVAAMPRAYWLSTPQMASHVMVLTPSTEAFNDVQRTIQRNAGYGFYDMEVMNKVFGRTCQVIPYEPYALLTGEFGRDEHATFLGSRSGHGKDPWDAEVVLRGSKMVHFSDYPLPKPWLMTDEQIVNAKPDCSFYSEPGKECRAQQIWVDLYRTFKEKRLVSDNPDANK
;
A
#
# COMPACT_ATOMS: atom_id res chain seq x y z
N MET A 1 -8.07 -3.92 5.14
CA MET A 1 -7.33 -4.73 4.15
C MET A 1 -7.94 -6.11 3.97
N PHE A 2 -7.83 -7.04 4.94
CA PHE A 2 -8.32 -8.43 4.77
C PHE A 2 -9.83 -8.56 4.60
N ASP A 3 -10.62 -7.72 5.28
CA ASP A 3 -12.06 -7.62 5.04
C ASP A 3 -12.38 -7.30 3.56
N SER A 4 -11.66 -6.33 2.97
CA SER A 4 -11.78 -6.01 1.54
C SER A 4 -11.39 -7.21 0.66
N LEU A 5 -10.29 -7.92 0.97
CA LEU A 5 -9.89 -9.13 0.22
C LEU A 5 -10.99 -10.19 0.25
N GLN A 6 -11.71 -10.34 1.37
CA GLN A 6 -12.85 -11.23 1.49
C GLN A 6 -14.05 -10.79 0.66
N GLN A 7 -14.43 -9.52 0.75
CA GLN A 7 -15.54 -8.96 -0.02
C GLN A 7 -15.29 -9.04 -1.52
N LEU A 8 -14.04 -8.85 -1.95
CA LEU A 8 -13.61 -8.97 -3.34
C LEU A 8 -13.45 -10.43 -3.81
N GLY A 9 -13.69 -11.40 -2.92
CA GLY A 9 -13.69 -12.82 -3.24
C GLY A 9 -12.31 -13.39 -3.57
N SER A 10 -11.24 -12.77 -3.06
CA SER A 10 -9.86 -13.23 -3.27
C SER A 10 -9.69 -14.69 -2.87
N LYS A 11 -9.05 -15.46 -3.75
CA LYS A 11 -8.89 -16.92 -3.62
C LYS A 11 -7.58 -17.33 -2.96
N ALA A 12 -6.60 -16.44 -2.96
CA ALA A 12 -5.29 -16.71 -2.36
C ALA A 12 -5.38 -16.75 -0.84
N ASP A 13 -4.44 -17.49 -0.24
CA ASP A 13 -4.23 -17.46 1.20
C ASP A 13 -3.88 -16.04 1.66
N ARG A 14 -4.34 -15.69 2.86
CA ARG A 14 -4.11 -14.39 3.47
C ARG A 14 -3.07 -14.54 4.57
N LEU A 15 -2.00 -13.75 4.50
CA LEU A 15 -0.92 -13.75 5.48
C LEU A 15 -0.79 -12.34 6.09
N LEU A 16 -0.68 -12.27 7.42
CA LEU A 16 -0.28 -11.06 8.13
C LEU A 16 1.00 -11.34 8.92
N LEU A 17 2.07 -10.64 8.53
CA LEU A 17 3.26 -10.51 9.37
C LEU A 17 2.99 -9.41 10.40
N TYR A 18 2.99 -9.74 11.68
CA TYR A 18 2.71 -8.79 12.76
C TYR A 18 3.84 -8.81 13.80
N SER A 19 4.00 -7.70 14.53
CA SER A 19 5.02 -7.60 15.58
C SER A 19 4.78 -8.67 16.66
N ASP A 20 5.81 -9.45 16.98
CA ASP A 20 5.80 -10.46 18.05
C ASP A 20 5.55 -9.89 19.46
N ARG A 21 5.53 -8.56 19.59
CA ARG A 21 5.17 -7.85 20.83
C ARG A 21 3.67 -7.65 21.02
N LEU A 22 2.85 -7.91 20.00
CA LEU A 22 1.40 -7.82 20.10
C LEU A 22 0.83 -9.18 20.54
N ASP A 23 -0.09 -9.16 21.50
CA ASP A 23 -0.76 -10.35 21.98
C ASP A 23 -2.06 -10.61 21.20
N ILE A 24 -2.27 -11.84 20.74
CA ILE A 24 -3.48 -12.20 20.00
C ILE A 24 -4.58 -12.51 21.00
N GLY A 25 -5.69 -11.77 20.92
CA GLY A 25 -6.83 -11.99 21.82
C GLY A 25 -6.68 -11.29 23.16
N ASP A 26 -5.73 -10.36 23.30
CA ASP A 26 -5.86 -9.32 24.31
C ASP A 26 -7.05 -8.43 23.95
N GLU A 27 -8.20 -8.75 24.54
CA GLU A 27 -9.47 -8.05 24.29
C GLU A 27 -9.47 -6.61 24.83
N GLU A 28 -8.48 -6.23 25.65
CA GLU A 28 -8.36 -4.85 26.16
C GLU A 28 -7.78 -3.90 25.10
N THR A 29 -6.93 -4.40 24.20
CA THR A 29 -6.30 -3.58 23.14
C THR A 29 -7.03 -3.68 21.80
N GLY A 30 -7.05 -2.58 21.05
CA GLY A 30 -7.65 -2.56 19.71
C GLY A 30 -6.91 -3.49 18.74
N GLU A 31 -5.59 -3.56 18.86
CA GLU A 31 -4.72 -4.45 18.10
C GLU A 31 -5.01 -5.92 18.38
N GLY A 32 -5.13 -6.31 19.65
CA GLY A 32 -5.45 -7.68 20.04
C GLY A 32 -6.80 -8.14 19.50
N ARG A 33 -7.83 -7.29 19.60
CA ARG A 33 -9.16 -7.51 19.00
C ARG A 33 -9.10 -7.65 17.47
N LEU A 34 -8.34 -6.80 16.79
CA LEU A 34 -8.18 -6.87 15.33
C LEU A 34 -7.43 -8.12 14.88
N LEU A 35 -6.40 -8.56 15.62
CA LEU A 35 -5.68 -9.79 15.33
C LEU A 35 -6.60 -11.00 15.53
N ALA A 36 -7.37 -11.06 16.63
CA ALA A 36 -8.34 -12.11 16.87
C ALA A 36 -9.37 -12.19 15.72
N LYS A 37 -9.97 -11.04 15.34
CA LYS A 37 -10.89 -10.96 14.20
C LYS A 37 -10.27 -11.45 12.89
N ALA A 38 -9.03 -11.04 12.60
CA ALA A 38 -8.33 -11.47 11.39
C ALA A 38 -8.15 -13.00 11.33
N ARG A 39 -7.81 -13.63 12.46
CA ARG A 39 -7.67 -15.09 12.57
C ARG A 39 -9.02 -15.80 12.48
N ASP A 40 -9.96 -15.39 13.31
CA ASP A 40 -11.17 -16.17 13.61
C ASP A 40 -12.29 -15.95 12.58
N GLU A 41 -12.42 -14.74 12.03
CA GLU A 41 -13.49 -14.40 11.09
C GLU A 41 -13.02 -14.31 9.64
N LEU A 42 -11.77 -13.89 9.42
CA LEU A 42 -11.24 -13.61 8.09
C LEU A 42 -10.26 -14.69 7.57
N GLY A 43 -9.99 -15.73 8.36
CA GLY A 43 -9.13 -16.84 7.99
C GLY A 43 -7.71 -16.42 7.64
N VAL A 44 -7.19 -15.35 8.27
CA VAL A 44 -5.85 -14.84 8.02
C VAL A 44 -4.83 -15.66 8.80
N ASN A 45 -3.82 -16.16 8.09
CA ASN A 45 -2.65 -16.76 8.70
C ASN A 45 -1.85 -15.66 9.40
N LEU A 46 -1.82 -15.69 10.73
CA LEU A 46 -1.04 -14.75 11.53
C LEU A 46 0.36 -15.31 11.77
N GLN A 47 1.38 -14.53 11.46
CA GLN A 47 2.76 -14.90 11.69
C GLN A 47 3.48 -13.81 12.49
N PRO A 48 3.83 -14.08 13.76
CA PRO A 48 4.61 -13.14 14.55
C PRO A 48 6.01 -13.02 13.97
N VAL A 49 6.50 -11.80 13.87
CA VAL A 49 7.85 -11.49 13.41
C VAL A 49 8.46 -10.43 14.31
N LYS A 50 9.77 -10.51 14.48
CA LYS A 50 10.53 -9.41 15.03
C LYS A 50 10.61 -8.30 13.99
N VAL A 51 10.18 -7.10 14.37
CA VAL A 51 10.32 -5.89 13.54
C VAL A 51 11.78 -5.70 13.15
N LEU A 52 12.04 -5.60 11.85
CA LEU A 52 13.36 -5.29 11.31
C LEU A 52 13.52 -3.77 11.31
N HIS A 53 14.48 -3.31 12.10
CA HIS A 53 14.74 -1.90 12.33
C HIS A 53 16.25 -1.66 12.37
N GLU A 54 16.70 -0.62 11.68
CA GLU A 54 18.10 -0.16 11.72
C GLU A 54 18.14 1.29 12.20
N LYS A 55 18.79 1.53 13.34
CA LYS A 55 18.87 2.87 13.94
C LYS A 55 19.50 3.92 13.03
N SER A 56 20.38 3.51 12.11
CA SER A 56 20.99 4.42 11.14
C SER A 56 19.99 4.98 10.12
N ALA A 57 18.84 4.31 9.94
CA ALA A 57 17.76 4.73 9.07
C ALA A 57 16.71 5.60 9.78
N ASP A 58 16.89 5.87 11.07
CA ASP A 58 15.97 6.69 11.87
C ASP A 58 15.71 8.04 11.24
N TYR A 59 14.44 8.44 11.29
CA TYR A 59 13.95 9.72 10.83
C TYR A 59 12.99 10.30 11.87
N SER A 60 12.99 11.63 12.04
CA SER A 60 12.09 12.34 12.95
C SER A 60 10.63 12.35 12.51
N GLY A 61 10.32 11.91 11.28
CA GLY A 61 8.98 11.80 10.74
C GLY A 61 8.37 10.40 10.87
N PRO A 62 7.58 9.94 9.89
CA PRO A 62 7.02 8.59 9.91
C PRO A 62 8.10 7.53 10.05
N ASN A 63 7.78 6.44 10.75
CA ASN A 63 8.73 5.36 11.05
C ASN A 63 8.99 4.48 9.81
N TRP A 64 9.68 5.04 8.82
CA TRP A 64 10.12 4.34 7.62
C TRP A 64 11.27 3.36 7.91
N ALA A 65 11.99 3.52 9.03
CA ALA A 65 13.06 2.62 9.44
C ALA A 65 12.57 1.18 9.71
N ASP A 66 11.29 1.01 10.07
CA ASP A 66 10.67 -0.31 10.28
C ASP A 66 10.17 -0.96 8.99
N SER A 67 10.19 -0.23 7.85
CA SER A 67 9.65 -0.69 6.57
C SER A 67 10.35 -1.96 6.05
N TYR A 68 11.60 -2.21 6.44
CA TYR A 68 12.33 -3.43 6.12
C TYR A 68 11.59 -4.70 6.54
N THR A 69 10.74 -4.62 7.57
CA THR A 69 9.96 -5.75 8.08
C THR A 69 9.09 -6.37 6.99
N LYS A 70 8.55 -5.57 6.05
CA LYS A 70 7.73 -6.12 4.95
C LYS A 70 8.54 -7.04 4.02
N LEU A 71 9.87 -6.85 3.96
CA LEU A 71 10.75 -7.65 3.13
C LEU A 71 11.03 -9.05 3.71
N LEU A 72 10.56 -9.34 4.94
CA LEU A 72 10.41 -10.70 5.43
C LEU A 72 9.46 -11.54 4.55
N ALA A 73 8.72 -10.93 3.62
CA ALA A 73 7.97 -11.61 2.58
C ALA A 73 8.84 -12.59 1.75
N PHE A 74 10.13 -12.29 1.54
CA PHE A 74 11.04 -13.22 0.83
C PHE A 74 11.36 -14.49 1.63
N ASN A 75 11.17 -14.45 2.95
CA ASN A 75 11.37 -15.60 3.83
C ASN A 75 10.11 -16.49 3.92
N GLN A 76 9.02 -16.14 3.23
CA GLN A 76 7.76 -16.89 3.27
C GLN A 76 7.73 -18.02 2.25
N THR A 77 8.70 -18.93 2.35
CA THR A 77 8.98 -20.01 1.39
C THR A 77 7.94 -21.13 1.38
N GLN A 78 6.98 -21.11 2.32
CA GLN A 78 5.78 -21.94 2.27
C GLN A 78 4.84 -21.54 1.12
N TYR A 79 5.00 -20.34 0.56
CA TYR A 79 4.26 -19.86 -0.61
C TYR A 79 5.16 -19.85 -1.84
N SER A 80 4.64 -20.32 -2.97
CA SER A 80 5.33 -20.24 -4.27
C SER A 80 5.32 -18.82 -4.85
N ARG A 81 4.34 -18.00 -4.46
CA ARG A 81 4.19 -16.61 -4.88
C ARG A 81 3.41 -15.82 -3.82
N VAL A 82 3.83 -14.59 -3.57
CA VAL A 82 3.20 -13.68 -2.60
C VAL A 82 2.93 -12.33 -3.27
N VAL A 83 1.74 -11.77 -3.05
CA VAL A 83 1.45 -10.36 -3.36
C VAL A 83 1.55 -9.57 -2.05
N VAL A 84 2.61 -8.75 -1.93
CA VAL A 84 2.80 -7.83 -0.80
C VAL A 84 2.01 -6.57 -1.08
N ILE A 85 1.28 -6.08 -0.07
CA ILE A 85 0.48 -4.86 -0.14
C ILE A 85 0.74 -4.04 1.12
N ASP A 86 1.05 -2.76 0.97
CA ASP A 86 1.22 -1.88 2.12
C ASP A 86 -0.08 -1.68 2.90
N SER A 87 0.05 -1.63 4.23
CA SER A 87 -1.10 -1.58 5.14
C SER A 87 -1.86 -0.25 5.11
N ASP A 88 -1.28 0.77 4.48
CA ASP A 88 -1.88 2.08 4.18
C ASP A 88 -2.41 2.17 2.75
N SER A 89 -2.97 1.07 2.24
CA SER A 89 -3.65 1.02 0.94
C SER A 89 -5.13 0.61 1.07
N LEU A 90 -5.97 1.16 0.20
CA LEU A 90 -7.38 0.79 0.05
C LEU A 90 -7.57 -0.04 -1.22
N LEU A 91 -8.17 -1.22 -1.09
CA LEU A 91 -8.53 -2.06 -2.23
C LEU A 91 -9.89 -1.67 -2.80
N LEU A 92 -9.93 -1.44 -4.11
CA LEU A 92 -11.12 -1.10 -4.90
C LEU A 92 -11.55 -2.26 -5.82
N GLY A 93 -10.67 -3.21 -6.09
CA GLY A 93 -10.93 -4.38 -6.93
C GLY A 93 -10.04 -5.56 -6.57
N SER A 94 -10.40 -6.75 -7.06
CA SER A 94 -9.58 -7.95 -6.87
C SER A 94 -8.20 -7.77 -7.52
N LEU A 95 -7.17 -8.28 -6.84
CA LEU A 95 -5.78 -8.30 -7.26
C LEU A 95 -5.30 -9.70 -7.66
N ASP A 96 -6.20 -10.69 -7.67
CA ASP A 96 -5.84 -12.09 -7.91
C ASP A 96 -5.15 -12.31 -9.26
N GLU A 97 -5.40 -11.44 -10.26
CA GLU A 97 -4.72 -11.50 -11.54
C GLU A 97 -3.18 -11.31 -11.43
N LEU A 98 -2.69 -10.65 -10.36
CA LEU A 98 -1.26 -10.45 -10.13
C LEU A 98 -0.52 -11.77 -9.91
N PHE A 99 -1.21 -12.84 -9.48
CA PHE A 99 -0.60 -14.16 -9.35
C PHE A 99 -0.22 -14.79 -10.71
N PHE A 100 -0.81 -14.32 -11.81
CA PHE A 100 -0.56 -14.79 -13.17
C PHE A 100 0.49 -13.98 -13.94
N VAL A 101 1.09 -12.95 -13.32
CA VAL A 101 2.25 -12.25 -13.88
C VAL A 101 3.36 -13.28 -14.19
N PRO A 102 4.11 -13.17 -15.30
CA PRO A 102 5.17 -14.12 -15.63
C PRO A 102 6.13 -14.39 -14.46
N PRO A 103 6.71 -15.60 -14.35
CA PRO A 103 7.65 -15.93 -13.29
C PRO A 103 8.83 -14.93 -13.21
N ALA A 104 9.03 -14.34 -12.04
CA ALA A 104 10.12 -13.43 -11.73
C ALA A 104 10.34 -13.41 -10.20
N VAL A 105 11.55 -13.09 -9.75
CA VAL A 105 11.82 -12.96 -8.30
C VAL A 105 11.01 -11.82 -7.69
N ALA A 106 10.89 -10.71 -8.42
CA ALA A 106 10.06 -9.57 -8.08
C ALA A 106 9.36 -9.03 -9.33
N ALA A 107 8.10 -8.65 -9.19
CA ALA A 107 7.37 -7.82 -10.13
C ALA A 107 6.79 -6.60 -9.39
N MET A 108 7.04 -5.40 -9.91
CA MET A 108 6.75 -4.14 -9.22
C MET A 108 6.23 -3.10 -10.21
N PRO A 109 5.37 -2.16 -9.77
CA PRO A 109 4.99 -1.03 -10.60
C PRO A 109 6.08 0.05 -10.59
N ARG A 110 6.13 0.88 -11.64
CA ARG A 110 7.01 2.06 -11.63
C ARG A 110 6.49 3.08 -10.61
N ALA A 111 7.40 3.71 -9.88
CA ALA A 111 7.12 4.88 -9.06
C ALA A 111 6.97 6.12 -9.96
N TYR A 112 5.84 6.24 -10.64
CA TYR A 112 5.61 7.25 -11.69
C TYR A 112 5.76 8.71 -11.19
N TRP A 113 5.65 8.93 -9.89
CA TRP A 113 5.79 10.24 -9.26
C TRP A 113 7.25 10.71 -9.11
N LEU A 114 8.23 9.85 -9.38
CA LEU A 114 9.65 10.16 -9.32
C LEU A 114 10.21 10.52 -10.70
N SER A 115 11.11 11.50 -10.73
CA SER A 115 11.80 11.93 -11.95
C SER A 115 12.85 10.92 -12.42
N THR A 116 13.45 10.17 -11.48
CA THR A 116 14.38 9.09 -11.79
C THR A 116 13.61 7.78 -11.86
N PRO A 117 13.81 6.95 -12.91
CA PRO A 117 13.15 5.67 -13.02
C PRO A 117 13.46 4.78 -11.80
N GLN A 118 12.43 4.51 -11.00
CA GLN A 118 12.47 3.59 -9.88
C GLN A 118 11.18 2.77 -9.83
N MET A 119 11.25 1.65 -9.13
CA MET A 119 10.13 0.77 -8.83
C MET A 119 9.55 1.13 -7.46
N ALA A 120 8.24 1.07 -7.33
CA ALA A 120 7.57 1.22 -6.06
C ALA A 120 7.44 -0.13 -5.33
N SER A 121 7.41 -0.11 -4.00
CA SER A 121 7.32 -1.30 -3.15
C SER A 121 6.01 -1.42 -2.38
N HIS A 122 5.06 -0.48 -2.58
CA HIS A 122 3.76 -0.51 -1.91
C HIS A 122 2.86 -1.66 -2.38
N VAL A 123 3.14 -2.19 -3.57
CA VAL A 123 2.62 -3.47 -4.06
C VAL A 123 3.70 -4.21 -4.83
N MET A 124 3.89 -5.48 -4.50
CA MET A 124 4.93 -6.31 -5.13
C MET A 124 4.44 -7.75 -5.31
N VAL A 125 4.73 -8.36 -6.45
CA VAL A 125 4.57 -9.80 -6.65
C VAL A 125 5.93 -10.45 -6.48
N LEU A 126 6.10 -11.27 -5.46
CA LEU A 126 7.38 -11.86 -5.10
C LEU A 126 7.35 -13.38 -5.27
N THR A 127 8.49 -13.96 -5.64
CA THR A 127 8.76 -15.40 -5.50
C THR A 127 9.67 -15.57 -4.29
N PRO A 128 9.16 -16.00 -3.12
CA PRO A 128 9.98 -16.16 -1.92
C PRO A 128 11.07 -17.22 -2.10
N SER A 129 12.28 -16.93 -1.61
CA SER A 129 13.39 -17.88 -1.58
C SER A 129 14.42 -17.44 -0.54
N THR A 130 15.16 -18.42 0.01
CA THR A 130 16.24 -18.14 0.97
C THR A 130 17.34 -17.30 0.33
N GLU A 131 17.65 -17.50 -0.95
CA GLU A 131 18.64 -16.74 -1.70
C GLU A 131 18.21 -15.27 -1.85
N ALA A 132 16.98 -15.02 -2.32
CA ALA A 132 16.45 -13.68 -2.47
C ALA A 132 16.36 -12.94 -1.12
N PHE A 133 15.98 -13.65 -0.05
CA PHE A 133 15.96 -13.10 1.30
C PHE A 133 17.37 -12.71 1.79
N ASN A 134 18.37 -13.58 1.55
CA ASN A 134 19.76 -13.29 1.90
C ASN A 134 20.31 -12.06 1.14
N ASP A 135 19.94 -11.88 -0.13
CA ASP A 135 20.33 -10.70 -0.92
C ASP A 135 19.76 -9.40 -0.34
N VAL A 136 18.49 -9.43 0.05
CA VAL A 136 17.80 -8.33 0.74
C VAL A 136 18.48 -8.02 2.08
N GLN A 137 18.69 -9.02 2.94
CA GLN A 137 19.31 -8.82 4.25
C GLN A 137 20.73 -8.24 4.13
N ARG A 138 21.55 -8.78 3.21
CA ARG A 138 22.89 -8.24 2.96
C ARG A 138 22.86 -6.79 2.47
N THR A 139 21.84 -6.43 1.69
CA THR A 139 21.67 -5.07 1.18
C THR A 139 21.30 -4.11 2.30
N ILE A 140 20.36 -4.47 3.17
CA ILE A 140 20.01 -3.68 4.36
C ILE A 140 21.25 -3.49 5.24
N GLN A 141 21.92 -4.57 5.65
CA GLN A 141 23.09 -4.51 6.54
C GLN A 141 24.21 -3.60 6.02
N ARG A 142 24.39 -3.51 4.70
CA ARG A 142 25.46 -2.72 4.08
C ARG A 142 25.10 -1.26 3.81
N ASN A 143 23.82 -0.93 3.74
CA ASN A 143 23.38 0.37 3.20
C ASN A 143 22.34 1.08 4.07
N ALA A 144 21.82 0.45 5.13
CA ALA A 144 20.83 1.05 6.01
C ALA A 144 21.32 2.41 6.52
N GLY A 145 20.51 3.43 6.29
CA GLY A 145 20.85 4.82 6.50
C GLY A 145 19.65 5.71 6.20
N TYR A 146 19.73 6.96 6.60
CA TYR A 146 18.70 7.96 6.32
C TYR A 146 18.36 8.00 4.82
N GLY A 147 17.08 7.86 4.47
CA GLY A 147 16.62 7.85 3.09
C GLY A 147 16.86 6.54 2.32
N PHE A 148 17.28 5.46 2.99
CA PHE A 148 17.45 4.13 2.39
C PHE A 148 16.47 3.15 3.03
N TYR A 149 15.26 3.02 2.48
CA TYR A 149 14.18 2.22 3.06
C TYR A 149 13.86 1.02 2.16
N ASP A 150 12.69 0.41 2.32
CA ASP A 150 12.27 -0.75 1.55
C ASP A 150 12.29 -0.51 0.04
N MET A 151 11.88 0.68 -0.43
CA MET A 151 11.97 1.05 -1.86
C MET A 151 13.41 1.01 -2.38
N GLU A 152 14.36 1.62 -1.66
CA GLU A 152 15.76 1.65 -2.10
C GLU A 152 16.40 0.27 -2.05
N VAL A 153 16.07 -0.55 -1.05
CA VAL A 153 16.51 -1.96 -0.98
C VAL A 153 16.01 -2.71 -2.21
N MET A 154 14.72 -2.63 -2.53
CA MET A 154 14.12 -3.34 -3.66
C MET A 154 14.69 -2.88 -5.01
N ASN A 155 14.89 -1.57 -5.19
CA ASN A 155 15.51 -1.04 -6.40
C ASN A 155 16.97 -1.47 -6.52
N LYS A 156 17.72 -1.51 -5.42
CA LYS A 156 19.12 -1.93 -5.41
C LYS A 156 19.31 -3.41 -5.71
N VAL A 157 18.43 -4.28 -5.20
CA VAL A 157 18.54 -5.73 -5.40
C VAL A 157 17.90 -6.17 -6.71
N PHE A 158 16.67 -5.71 -7.01
CA PHE A 158 15.84 -6.25 -8.09
C PHE A 158 15.44 -5.21 -9.14
N GLY A 159 15.69 -3.92 -8.95
CA GLY A 159 15.17 -2.87 -9.84
C GLY A 159 15.55 -3.05 -11.32
N ARG A 160 16.70 -3.69 -11.59
CA ARG A 160 17.17 -3.98 -12.96
C ARG A 160 16.64 -5.28 -13.57
N THR A 161 16.18 -6.21 -12.74
CA THR A 161 15.80 -7.59 -13.13
C THR A 161 14.33 -7.90 -12.87
N CYS A 162 13.61 -7.01 -12.20
CA CYS A 162 12.19 -7.18 -11.91
C CYS A 162 11.34 -7.13 -13.17
N GLN A 163 10.22 -7.84 -13.13
CA GLN A 163 9.16 -7.66 -14.10
C GLN A 163 8.40 -6.36 -13.77
N VAL A 164 8.13 -5.52 -14.76
CA VAL A 164 7.31 -4.32 -14.55
C VAL A 164 5.83 -4.71 -14.67
N ILE A 165 5.03 -4.37 -13.66
CA ILE A 165 3.56 -4.45 -13.72
C ILE A 165 2.98 -3.04 -13.97
N PRO A 166 1.77 -2.93 -14.57
CA PRO A 166 1.11 -1.63 -14.79
C PRO A 166 0.94 -0.86 -13.49
N TYR A 167 1.18 0.46 -13.49
CA TYR A 167 1.04 1.25 -12.27
C TYR A 167 -0.36 1.87 -12.14
N GLU A 168 -1.08 2.09 -13.24
CA GLU A 168 -2.39 2.74 -13.27
C GLU A 168 -3.45 1.99 -12.42
N PRO A 169 -3.58 0.65 -12.51
CA PRO A 169 -4.52 -0.08 -11.65
C PRO A 169 -4.03 -0.26 -10.21
N TYR A 170 -2.72 -0.25 -9.95
CA TYR A 170 -2.16 -0.73 -8.67
C TYR A 170 -1.37 0.31 -7.88
N ALA A 171 -1.18 1.52 -8.38
CA ALA A 171 -0.31 2.51 -7.77
C ALA A 171 -0.89 3.93 -7.76
N LEU A 172 -2.21 4.08 -7.86
CA LEU A 172 -2.84 5.39 -7.71
C LEU A 172 -2.56 5.96 -6.31
N LEU A 173 -1.82 7.06 -6.24
CA LEU A 173 -1.57 7.76 -4.98
C LEU A 173 -2.71 8.72 -4.67
N THR A 174 -3.10 8.82 -3.40
CA THR A 174 -4.00 9.88 -2.93
C THR A 174 -3.46 11.28 -3.22
N GLY A 175 -2.14 11.48 -3.13
CA GLY A 175 -1.50 12.75 -3.47
C GLY A 175 -1.70 13.16 -4.94
N GLU A 176 -2.04 12.22 -5.83
CA GLU A 176 -2.33 12.54 -7.23
C GLU A 176 -3.57 13.42 -7.37
N PHE A 177 -4.58 13.26 -6.51
CA PHE A 177 -5.83 14.05 -6.58
C PHE A 177 -5.65 15.53 -6.23
N GLY A 178 -4.50 15.89 -5.63
CA GLY A 178 -4.15 17.28 -5.30
C GLY A 178 -3.10 17.90 -6.22
N ARG A 179 -2.67 17.21 -7.28
CA ARG A 179 -1.71 17.75 -8.26
C ARG A 179 -2.42 18.56 -9.34
N ASP A 180 -1.70 19.53 -9.90
CA ASP A 180 -2.12 20.25 -11.10
C ASP A 180 -1.75 19.50 -12.39
N GLU A 181 -0.63 18.78 -12.36
CA GLU A 181 -0.10 18.03 -13.50
C GLU A 181 -0.16 16.52 -13.27
N HIS A 182 -0.90 15.83 -14.12
CA HIS A 182 -1.12 14.38 -14.04
C HIS A 182 -0.42 13.59 -15.15
N ALA A 183 0.43 14.24 -15.95
CA ALA A 183 1.00 13.65 -17.16
C ALA A 183 1.83 12.38 -16.87
N THR A 184 2.50 12.32 -15.71
CA THR A 184 3.30 11.16 -15.33
C THR A 184 2.44 9.94 -14.96
N PHE A 185 1.24 10.15 -14.40
CA PHE A 185 0.27 9.08 -14.15
C PHE A 185 -0.48 8.69 -15.43
N LEU A 186 -0.86 9.67 -16.25
CA LEU A 186 -1.63 9.42 -17.48
C LEU A 186 -0.76 8.84 -18.62
N GLY A 187 0.56 9.06 -18.58
CA GLY A 187 1.50 8.78 -19.66
C GLY A 187 1.66 7.32 -20.08
N SER A 188 1.03 6.35 -19.40
CA SER A 188 1.02 4.93 -19.78
C SER A 188 -0.28 4.50 -20.51
N ARG A 189 -1.31 5.35 -20.56
CA ARG A 189 -2.45 5.12 -21.45
C ARG A 189 -1.98 5.19 -22.90
N SER A 190 -2.23 4.11 -23.64
CA SER A 190 -1.84 3.92 -25.04
C SER A 190 -2.63 4.87 -25.95
N GLY A 191 -2.29 6.16 -25.89
CA GLY A 191 -3.10 7.24 -26.44
C GLY A 191 -2.55 8.61 -26.03
N HIS A 192 -1.29 8.88 -26.38
CA HIS A 192 -0.68 10.21 -26.49
C HIS A 192 -1.30 11.35 -25.65
N GLY A 193 -0.90 11.53 -24.39
CA GLY A 193 -0.84 12.83 -23.69
C GLY A 193 -2.03 13.80 -23.84
N LYS A 194 -3.24 13.31 -24.11
CA LYS A 194 -4.42 14.10 -24.47
C LYS A 194 -5.66 13.74 -23.67
N ASP A 195 -5.66 12.63 -22.95
CA ASP A 195 -6.76 12.31 -22.05
C ASP A 195 -6.72 13.31 -20.89
N PRO A 196 -7.76 14.15 -20.71
CA PRO A 196 -7.83 15.02 -19.56
C PRO A 196 -7.90 14.18 -18.29
N TRP A 197 -7.35 14.71 -17.19
CA TRP A 197 -7.54 14.11 -15.88
C TRP A 197 -9.03 14.14 -15.52
N ASP A 198 -9.62 12.94 -15.42
CA ASP A 198 -10.94 12.75 -14.83
C ASP A 198 -10.78 11.83 -13.62
N ALA A 199 -10.88 12.42 -12.44
CA ALA A 199 -10.68 11.74 -11.16
C ALA A 199 -11.62 10.53 -10.96
N GLU A 200 -12.84 10.57 -11.49
CA GLU A 200 -13.78 9.45 -11.39
C GLU A 200 -13.40 8.31 -12.32
N VAL A 201 -12.99 8.64 -13.55
CA VAL A 201 -12.53 7.64 -14.53
C VAL A 201 -11.24 6.98 -14.05
N VAL A 202 -10.32 7.76 -13.49
CA VAL A 202 -9.08 7.25 -12.89
C VAL A 202 -9.40 6.33 -11.71
N LEU A 203 -10.18 6.80 -10.74
CA LEU A 203 -10.54 5.99 -9.56
C LEU A 203 -11.23 4.68 -9.95
N ARG A 204 -12.16 4.72 -10.91
CA ARG A 204 -12.87 3.53 -11.41
C ARG A 204 -11.95 2.55 -12.14
N GLY A 205 -10.90 3.04 -12.79
CA GLY A 205 -9.89 2.22 -13.45
C GLY A 205 -8.87 1.62 -12.48
N SER A 206 -8.78 2.16 -11.26
CA SER A 206 -7.86 1.68 -10.23
C SER A 206 -8.46 0.56 -9.39
N LYS A 207 -7.61 -0.40 -9.05
CA LYS A 207 -7.92 -1.52 -8.14
C LYS A 207 -7.34 -1.30 -6.74
N MET A 208 -6.40 -0.37 -6.61
CA MET A 208 -5.81 -0.01 -5.34
C MET A 208 -5.48 1.48 -5.31
N VAL A 209 -5.69 2.10 -4.13
CA VAL A 209 -5.25 3.46 -3.80
C VAL A 209 -4.25 3.38 -2.64
N HIS A 210 -3.10 4.03 -2.77
CA HIS A 210 -2.07 4.10 -1.74
C HIS A 210 -2.00 5.49 -1.10
N PHE A 211 -2.02 5.55 0.24
CA PHE A 211 -2.09 6.81 0.99
C PHE A 211 -0.71 7.44 1.17
N SER A 212 -0.35 8.32 0.25
CA SER A 212 0.98 8.93 0.14
C SER A 212 0.92 10.47 0.05
N ASP A 213 0.51 11.10 1.15
CA ASP A 213 0.32 12.56 1.25
C ASP A 213 1.27 13.21 2.29
N TYR A 214 2.49 12.67 2.47
CA TYR A 214 3.47 13.27 3.39
C TYR A 214 3.60 14.79 3.11
N PRO A 215 3.56 15.65 4.15
CA PRO A 215 3.71 15.36 5.58
C PRO A 215 2.41 15.05 6.35
N LEU A 216 1.27 14.85 5.67
CA LEU A 216 0.03 14.51 6.37
C LEU A 216 0.15 13.17 7.11
N PRO A 217 -0.44 13.05 8.32
CA PRO A 217 -0.56 11.77 8.99
C PRO A 217 -1.38 10.77 8.16
N LYS A 218 -1.24 9.48 8.47
CA LYS A 218 -2.07 8.44 7.86
C LYS A 218 -3.55 8.62 8.27
N PRO A 219 -4.53 8.20 7.44
CA PRO A 219 -5.93 8.56 7.63
C PRO A 219 -6.51 8.23 9.01
N TRP A 220 -6.09 7.09 9.59
CA TRP A 220 -6.57 6.62 10.89
C TRP A 220 -6.04 7.41 12.09
N LEU A 221 -5.05 8.28 11.89
CA LEU A 221 -4.52 9.18 12.91
C LEU A 221 -5.18 10.57 12.88
N MET A 222 -6.00 10.85 11.86
CA MET A 222 -6.57 12.18 11.65
C MET A 222 -8.01 12.27 12.16
N THR A 223 -8.37 13.43 12.73
CA THR A 223 -9.77 13.80 12.99
C THR A 223 -10.46 14.23 11.70
N ASP A 224 -11.80 14.23 11.68
CA ASP A 224 -12.55 14.64 10.49
C ASP A 224 -12.31 16.12 10.15
N GLU A 225 -12.12 16.95 11.18
CA GLU A 225 -11.72 18.34 11.03
C GLU A 225 -10.33 18.47 10.37
N GLN A 226 -9.35 17.67 10.82
CA GLN A 226 -8.02 17.65 10.20
C GLN A 226 -8.08 17.20 8.74
N ILE A 227 -8.91 16.21 8.40
CA ILE A 227 -9.12 15.76 7.01
C ILE A 227 -9.72 16.91 6.17
N VAL A 228 -10.76 17.58 6.68
CA VAL A 228 -11.40 18.70 5.96
C VAL A 228 -10.47 19.89 5.80
N ASN A 229 -9.57 20.14 6.75
CA ASN A 229 -8.59 21.22 6.68
C ASN A 229 -7.43 20.88 5.74
N ALA A 230 -7.13 19.60 5.53
CA ALA A 230 -6.03 19.13 4.69
C ALA A 230 -6.42 18.82 3.23
N LYS A 231 -7.72 18.91 2.89
CA LYS A 231 -8.21 18.60 1.54
C LYS A 231 -7.53 19.48 0.47
N PRO A 232 -7.27 18.94 -0.73
CA PRO A 232 -6.67 19.71 -1.81
C PRO A 232 -7.63 20.79 -2.33
N ASP A 233 -7.07 21.81 -2.99
CA ASP A 233 -7.85 22.85 -3.65
C ASP A 233 -8.70 22.30 -4.81
N CYS A 234 -9.76 23.00 -5.17
CA CYS A 234 -10.50 22.69 -6.41
C CYS A 234 -9.61 23.03 -7.62
N SER A 235 -9.60 22.18 -8.63
CA SER A 235 -8.81 22.39 -9.84
C SER A 235 -9.60 23.22 -10.86
N PHE A 236 -9.09 24.41 -11.17
CA PHE A 236 -9.63 25.30 -12.21
C PHE A 236 -9.40 24.79 -13.64
N TYR A 237 -8.58 23.76 -13.81
CA TYR A 237 -8.31 23.12 -15.11
C TYR A 237 -9.28 21.97 -15.42
N SER A 238 -10.25 21.72 -14.54
CA SER A 238 -11.25 20.67 -14.71
C SER A 238 -12.38 21.10 -15.66
N GLU A 239 -13.17 20.13 -16.13
CA GLU A 239 -14.42 20.45 -16.83
C GLU A 239 -15.36 21.29 -15.94
N PRO A 240 -16.10 22.27 -16.51
CA PRO A 240 -17.05 23.08 -15.74
C PRO A 240 -18.03 22.23 -14.95
N GLY A 241 -18.16 22.50 -13.65
CA GLY A 241 -18.98 21.72 -12.71
C GLY A 241 -18.30 20.52 -12.06
N LYS A 242 -17.05 20.20 -12.43
CA LYS A 242 -16.22 19.14 -11.82
C LYS A 242 -15.00 19.66 -11.07
N GLU A 243 -14.86 20.97 -10.90
CA GLU A 243 -13.67 21.64 -10.34
C GLU A 243 -13.27 21.07 -8.97
N CYS A 244 -14.25 20.74 -8.13
CA CYS A 244 -14.02 20.21 -6.80
C CYS A 244 -14.17 18.68 -6.70
N ARG A 245 -14.33 17.96 -7.83
CA ARG A 245 -14.62 16.52 -7.79
C ARG A 245 -13.44 15.70 -7.27
N ALA A 246 -12.22 16.03 -7.67
CA ALA A 246 -11.01 15.37 -7.18
C ALA A 246 -10.85 15.54 -5.65
N GLN A 247 -11.11 16.75 -5.14
CA GLN A 247 -11.12 17.05 -3.71
C GLN A 247 -12.17 16.23 -2.94
N GLN A 248 -13.40 16.14 -3.46
CA GLN A 248 -14.45 15.33 -2.83
C GLN A 248 -14.02 13.86 -2.75
N ILE A 249 -13.49 13.31 -3.83
CA ILE A 249 -12.97 11.94 -3.87
C ILE A 249 -11.85 11.76 -2.85
N TRP A 250 -10.90 12.70 -2.75
CA TRP A 250 -9.82 12.65 -1.77
C TRP A 250 -10.36 12.59 -0.33
N VAL A 251 -11.34 13.45 0.00
CA VAL A 251 -11.98 13.45 1.33
C VAL A 251 -12.70 12.13 1.60
N ASP A 252 -13.44 11.60 0.62
CA ASP A 252 -14.17 10.34 0.72
C ASP A 252 -13.22 9.15 0.92
N LEU A 253 -12.08 9.12 0.23
CA LEU A 253 -11.04 8.09 0.40
C LEU A 253 -10.49 8.09 1.83
N TYR A 254 -10.18 9.26 2.38
CA TYR A 254 -9.68 9.40 3.76
C TYR A 254 -10.69 8.94 4.80
N ARG A 255 -11.95 9.39 4.67
CA ARG A 255 -13.05 8.98 5.57
C ARG A 255 -13.31 7.48 5.48
N THR A 256 -13.43 6.95 4.27
CA THR A 256 -13.65 5.51 4.03
C THR A 256 -12.55 4.67 4.66
N PHE A 257 -11.27 5.06 4.49
CA PHE A 257 -10.16 4.31 5.09
C PHE A 257 -10.25 4.30 6.62
N LYS A 258 -10.51 5.47 7.21
CA LYS A 258 -10.63 5.63 8.67
C LYS A 258 -11.78 4.79 9.22
N GLU A 259 -12.97 4.89 8.63
CA GLU A 259 -14.16 4.12 9.02
C GLU A 259 -13.91 2.61 8.96
N LYS A 260 -13.30 2.12 7.87
CA LYS A 260 -12.97 0.69 7.71
C LYS A 260 -11.94 0.16 8.72
N ARG A 261 -11.23 1.04 9.44
CA ARG A 261 -10.25 0.65 10.46
C ARG A 261 -10.82 0.69 11.88
N LEU A 262 -12.00 1.26 12.08
CA LEU A 262 -12.65 1.26 13.39
C LEU A 262 -13.08 -0.17 13.74
N VAL A 263 -12.66 -0.65 14.91
CA VAL A 263 -13.22 -1.86 15.51
C VAL A 263 -14.66 -1.52 15.88
N SER A 264 -15.63 -2.19 15.27
CA SER A 264 -17.02 -2.06 15.73
C SER A 264 -17.13 -2.70 17.11
N ASP A 265 -17.29 -1.90 18.17
CA ASP A 265 -17.48 -2.38 19.54
C ASP A 265 -18.87 -3.01 19.77
N ASN A 266 -19.56 -3.51 18.72
CA ASN A 266 -20.94 -3.98 18.84
C ASN A 266 -21.11 -5.40 18.25
N PRO A 267 -21.07 -6.45 19.09
CA PRO A 267 -21.34 -7.83 18.69
C PRO A 267 -22.77 -8.10 18.20
N ASP A 268 -23.71 -7.17 18.40
CA ASP A 268 -25.15 -7.38 18.15
C ASP A 268 -25.70 -6.64 16.91
N ALA A 269 -24.85 -6.04 16.06
CA ALA A 269 -25.34 -5.30 14.88
C ALA A 269 -25.76 -6.20 13.69
N ASN A 270 -25.65 -7.53 13.80
CA ASN A 270 -26.10 -8.49 12.79
C ASN A 270 -26.92 -9.64 13.41
N LYS A 271 -27.98 -9.30 14.14
CA LYS A 271 -29.12 -10.20 14.38
C LYS A 271 -30.38 -9.64 13.74
#